data_AF-A0A098LKJ6-F1
#
_entry.id   AF-A0A098LKJ6-F1
#
_cell.length_a   1.000
_cell.length_b   1.000
_cell.length_c   1.000
_cell.angle_alpha   90.00
_cell.angle_beta   90.00
_cell.angle_gamma   90.00
#
_symmetry.space_group_name_H-M   'P 1'
#
loop_
_entity.id
_entity.type
_entity.pdbx_description
1 polymer ?
#
loop_
_entity_poly.entity_id
_entity_poly.type
_entity_poly.pdbx_seq_one_letter_code
_entity_poly.pdbx_strand_id
1 'polypeptide(L)'
;MIEEIEIIDLLRKIETGELQVYPTEDPDEIYAGNVTYKVSNGWEIVVFNDANTWDYLDNVKTSDGRSINVDELDNYITIRNYVPPDEVAKNIYKIPGGIDKE
;
A
#
# COMPACT_ATOMS: atom_id res chain seq x y z
N MET A 1 -12.35 -14.33 -4.63
CA MET A 1 -12.25 -13.09 -3.83
C MET A 1 -10.90 -13.12 -3.13
N ILE A 2 -10.30 -11.97 -2.86
CA ILE A 2 -9.10 -11.88 -2.01
C ILE A 2 -9.62 -11.69 -0.59
N GLU A 3 -9.24 -12.55 0.35
CA GLU A 3 -9.72 -12.45 1.72
C GLU A 3 -8.92 -11.41 2.52
N GLU A 4 -9.53 -10.76 3.51
CA GLU A 4 -8.89 -9.73 4.36
C GLU A 4 -7.55 -10.21 4.96
N ILE A 5 -7.53 -11.47 5.43
CA ILE A 5 -6.33 -12.06 6.05
C ILE A 5 -5.16 -12.22 5.07
N GLU A 6 -5.43 -12.41 3.78
CA GLU A 6 -4.38 -12.49 2.76
C GLU A 6 -3.69 -11.14 2.59
N ILE A 7 -4.45 -10.04 2.66
CA ILE A 7 -3.93 -8.67 2.55
C ILE A 7 -3.16 -8.29 3.82
N ILE A 8 -3.66 -8.66 5.00
CA ILE A 8 -2.93 -8.46 6.26
C ILE A 8 -1.59 -9.20 6.24
N ASP A 9 -1.57 -10.46 5.79
CA ASP A 9 -0.33 -11.23 5.67
C ASP A 9 0.65 -10.60 4.67
N LEU A 10 0.14 -10.11 3.53
CA LEU A 10 0.92 -9.38 2.53
C LEU A 10 1.58 -8.13 3.14
N LEU A 11 0.80 -7.25 3.77
CA LEU A 11 1.30 -6.02 4.38
C LEU A 11 2.35 -6.32 5.45
N ARG A 12 2.08 -7.28 6.33
CA ARG A 12 3.05 -7.71 7.35
C ARG A 12 4.35 -8.19 6.71
N LYS A 13 4.29 -9.00 5.66
CA LYS A 13 5.48 -9.52 4.97
C LYS A 13 6.28 -8.43 4.26
N ILE A 14 5.60 -7.41 3.73
CA ILE A 14 6.25 -6.21 3.19
C ILE A 14 6.98 -5.46 4.30
N GLU A 15 6.31 -5.21 5.43
CA GLU A 15 6.87 -4.50 6.58
C GLU A 15 8.07 -5.21 7.22
N THR A 16 8.03 -6.53 7.30
CA THR A 16 9.14 -7.33 7.85
C THR A 16 10.29 -7.53 6.86
N GLY A 17 10.15 -7.06 5.62
CA GLY A 17 11.13 -7.23 4.55
C GLY A 17 11.19 -8.63 3.95
N GLU A 18 10.23 -9.51 4.26
CA GLU A 18 10.07 -10.80 3.59
C GLU A 18 9.66 -10.60 2.12
N LEU A 19 8.86 -9.57 1.86
CA LEU A 19 8.50 -9.12 0.52
C LEU A 19 9.01 -7.71 0.28
N GLN A 20 9.38 -7.45 -0.97
CA GLN A 20 9.84 -6.14 -1.42
C GLN A 20 8.80 -5.53 -2.33
N VAL A 21 8.62 -4.21 -2.23
CA VAL A 21 7.77 -3.42 -3.12
C VAL A 21 8.62 -2.56 -4.05
N TYR A 22 8.15 -2.40 -5.27
CA TYR A 22 8.81 -1.64 -6.33
C TYR A 22 7.76 -0.71 -6.95
N PRO A 23 7.86 0.62 -6.75
CA PRO A 23 6.92 1.53 -7.36
C PRO A 23 7.12 1.56 -8.88
N THR A 24 6.04 1.69 -9.65
CA THR A 24 6.11 1.74 -11.12
C THR A 24 6.53 3.10 -11.66
N GLU A 25 6.49 4.12 -10.81
CA GLU A 25 6.82 5.52 -11.02
C GLU A 25 7.40 6.07 -9.72
N ASP A 26 8.12 7.19 -9.74
CA ASP A 26 8.74 7.73 -8.52
C ASP A 26 7.67 8.31 -7.57
N PRO A 27 7.48 7.75 -6.35
CA PRO A 27 6.46 8.26 -5.42
C PRO A 27 6.69 9.72 -5.02
N ASP A 28 7.93 10.22 -5.07
CA ASP A 28 8.26 11.62 -4.78
C ASP A 28 7.71 12.60 -5.83
N GLU A 29 7.39 12.12 -7.04
CA GLU A 29 6.80 12.93 -8.11
C GLU A 29 5.26 13.05 -7.99
N ILE A 30 4.65 12.31 -7.06
CA ILE A 30 3.19 12.24 -6.88
C ILE A 30 2.84 12.88 -5.55
N TYR A 31 2.58 14.19 -5.54
CA TYR A 31 2.18 14.89 -4.31
C TYR A 31 0.86 14.33 -3.72
N ALA A 32 -0.14 14.09 -4.57
CA ALA A 32 -1.40 13.47 -4.18
C ALA A 32 -1.95 12.61 -5.34
N GLY A 33 -2.33 11.37 -5.05
CA GLY A 33 -2.85 10.42 -6.03
C GLY A 33 -2.37 8.98 -5.81
N ASN A 34 -2.73 8.11 -6.75
CA ASN A 34 -2.41 6.68 -6.68
C ASN A 34 -0.95 6.40 -7.04
N VAL A 35 -0.29 5.60 -6.20
CA VAL A 35 1.04 5.06 -6.44
C VAL A 35 0.94 3.55 -6.57
N THR A 36 1.37 3.02 -7.71
CA THR A 36 1.30 1.57 -7.97
C THR A 36 2.62 0.91 -7.61
N TYR A 37 2.55 -0.21 -6.87
CA TYR A 37 3.70 -1.00 -6.45
C TYR A 37 3.57 -2.44 -6.94
N LYS A 38 4.65 -2.95 -7.54
CA LYS A 38 4.86 -4.38 -7.76
C LYS A 38 5.47 -5.00 -6.52
N VAL A 39 4.93 -6.13 -6.08
CA VAL A 39 5.46 -6.91 -4.94
C VAL A 39 6.30 -8.06 -5.47
N SER A 40 7.37 -8.43 -4.77
CA SER A 40 8.31 -9.49 -5.18
C SER A 40 7.68 -10.89 -5.36
N ASN A 41 6.51 -11.14 -4.78
CA ASN A 41 5.74 -12.38 -4.96
C ASN A 41 4.82 -12.36 -6.21
N GLY A 42 4.93 -11.32 -7.04
CA GLY A 42 4.12 -11.12 -8.25
C GLY A 42 2.76 -10.46 -8.01
N TRP A 43 2.46 -10.04 -6.77
CA TRP A 43 1.28 -9.22 -6.49
C TRP A 43 1.52 -7.77 -6.89
N GLU A 44 0.45 -6.99 -6.93
CA GLU A 44 0.44 -5.55 -7.13
C GLU A 44 -0.49 -4.91 -6.11
N ILE A 45 -0.07 -3.78 -5.56
CA ILE A 45 -0.89 -2.94 -4.69
C ILE A 45 -0.87 -1.51 -5.21
N VAL A 46 -1.97 -0.81 -5.04
CA VAL A 46 -2.09 0.62 -5.30
C VAL A 46 -2.37 1.30 -3.97
N VAL A 47 -1.54 2.26 -3.60
CA VAL A 47 -1.71 3.08 -2.40
C VAL A 47 -2.13 4.47 -2.84
N PHE A 48 -3.15 5.03 -2.22
CA PHE A 48 -3.45 6.45 -2.35
C PHE A 48 -2.51 7.26 -1.45
N ASN A 49 -1.71 8.13 -2.07
CA ASN A 49 -0.90 9.13 -1.39
C ASN A 49 -1.73 10.41 -1.23
N ASP A 50 -2.00 10.83 0.00
CA ASP A 50 -2.65 12.11 0.30
C ASP A 50 -1.62 13.12 0.80
N ALA A 51 -1.20 14.02 -0.09
CA ALA A 51 -0.27 15.11 0.23
C ALA A 51 1.02 14.62 0.93
N ASN A 52 1.70 13.63 0.32
CA ASN A 52 2.87 12.92 0.85
C ASN A 52 2.60 12.05 2.10
N THR A 53 1.36 11.67 2.36
CA THR A 53 0.95 10.79 3.45
C THR A 53 0.35 9.50 2.91
N TRP A 54 0.79 8.35 3.43
CA TRP A 54 0.17 7.07 3.11
C TRP A 54 -1.25 7.05 3.70
N ASP A 55 -2.29 6.93 2.86
CA ASP A 55 -3.68 7.06 3.32
C ASP A 55 -4.41 5.70 3.33
N TYR A 56 -4.64 5.09 2.16
CA TYR A 56 -5.31 3.79 2.06
C TYR A 56 -4.84 2.97 0.85
N LEU A 57 -5.23 1.70 0.82
CA LEU A 57 -5.09 0.84 -0.37
C LEU A 57 -6.26 1.08 -1.33
N ASP A 58 -5.95 1.54 -2.53
CA ASP A 58 -6.95 1.77 -3.59
C ASP A 58 -7.29 0.47 -4.35
N ASN A 59 -6.29 -0.41 -4.54
CA ASN A 59 -6.48 -1.68 -5.24
C ASN A 59 -5.42 -2.72 -4.84
N VAL A 60 -5.79 -3.99 -4.79
CA VAL A 60 -4.85 -5.11 -4.65
C VAL A 60 -5.12 -6.14 -5.74
N LYS A 61 -4.06 -6.64 -6.38
CA LYS A 61 -4.10 -7.68 -7.41
C LYS A 61 -3.10 -8.78 -7.10
N THR A 62 -3.56 -10.02 -7.09
CA THR A 62 -2.74 -11.21 -6.84
C THR A 62 -2.03 -11.67 -8.11
N SER A 63 -1.01 -12.51 -7.95
CA SER A 63 -0.29 -13.13 -9.08
C SER A 63 -1.15 -14.11 -9.88
N ASP A 64 -2.21 -14.67 -9.28
CA ASP A 64 -3.19 -15.55 -9.96
C ASP A 64 -4.30 -14.78 -10.69
N GLY A 65 -4.27 -13.44 -10.63
CA GLY A 65 -5.18 -12.56 -11.37
C GLY A 65 -6.47 -12.17 -10.64
N ARG A 66 -6.67 -12.60 -9.39
CA ARG A 66 -7.72 -12.03 -8.51
C ARG A 66 -7.42 -10.56 -8.24
N SER A 67 -8.45 -9.75 -8.08
CA SER A 67 -8.33 -8.34 -7.70
C SER A 67 -9.43 -7.95 -6.72
N ILE A 68 -9.18 -6.88 -5.96
CA ILE A 68 -10.12 -6.24 -5.06
C ILE A 68 -9.86 -4.73 -5.09
N ASN A 69 -10.91 -3.93 -5.24
CA ASN A 69 -10.82 -2.46 -5.34
C ASN A 69 -11.18 -1.77 -4.02
N VAL A 70 -11.04 -0.45 -3.96
CA VAL A 70 -11.31 0.37 -2.77
C VAL A 70 -12.72 0.16 -2.20
N ASP A 71 -13.75 0.07 -3.05
CA ASP A 71 -15.14 -0.13 -2.62
C ASP A 71 -15.32 -1.46 -1.87
N GLU A 72 -14.61 -2.50 -2.33
CA GLU A 72 -14.61 -3.81 -1.69
C GLU A 72 -13.73 -3.81 -0.43
N LEU A 73 -12.54 -3.20 -0.50
CA LEU A 73 -11.59 -3.05 0.62
C LEU A 73 -12.18 -2.26 1.79
N ASP A 74 -13.07 -1.31 1.53
CA ASP A 74 -13.76 -0.53 2.57
C ASP A 74 -14.64 -1.37 3.50
N ASN A 75 -14.98 -2.60 3.09
CA ASN A 75 -15.70 -3.57 3.92
C ASN A 75 -14.77 -4.34 4.88
N TYR A 76 -13.45 -4.30 4.65
CA TYR A 76 -12.43 -4.92 5.50
C TYR A 76 -11.98 -3.91 6.55
N ILE A 77 -12.60 -3.97 7.73
CA ILE A 77 -12.40 -2.98 8.80
C ILE A 77 -10.93 -2.85 9.19
N THR A 78 -10.17 -3.95 9.21
CA THR A 78 -8.75 -3.88 9.55
C THR A 78 -7.94 -3.20 8.45
N ILE A 79 -8.24 -3.48 7.18
CA ILE A 79 -7.55 -2.85 6.05
C ILE A 79 -7.92 -1.37 5.92
N ARG A 80 -9.19 -1.03 6.06
CA ARG A 80 -9.68 0.35 6.03
C ARG A 80 -9.04 1.25 7.07
N ASN A 81 -8.74 0.71 8.26
CA ASN A 81 -8.14 1.47 9.36
C ASN A 81 -6.63 1.23 9.49
N TYR A 82 -6.03 0.48 8.58
CA TYR A 82 -4.61 0.23 8.61
C TYR A 82 -3.87 1.49 8.17
N VAL A 83 -2.93 1.92 9.00
CA VAL A 83 -1.99 3.00 8.70
C VAL A 83 -0.60 2.49 9.12
N PRO A 84 0.37 2.38 8.20
CA PRO A 84 1.71 1.95 8.57
C PRO A 84 2.40 3.03 9.43
N PRO A 85 3.41 2.67 10.23
CA PRO A 85 4.29 3.66 10.85
C PRO A 85 4.96 4.57 9.80
N ASP A 86 5.25 5.83 10.13
CA ASP A 86 5.88 6.78 9.19
C ASP A 86 7.21 6.25 8.64
N GLU A 87 7.99 5.55 9.46
CA GLU A 87 9.22 4.91 9.01
C GLU A 87 8.98 3.85 7.94
N VAL A 88 7.87 3.10 8.02
CA VAL A 88 7.47 2.12 6.99
C VAL A 88 7.01 2.86 5.73
N ALA A 89 6.14 3.85 5.85
CA ALA A 89 5.68 4.68 4.72
C ALA A 89 6.87 5.26 3.95
N LYS A 90 7.82 5.85 4.66
CA LYS A 90 9.01 6.47 4.08
C LYS A 90 10.03 5.47 3.55
N ASN A 91 10.39 4.45 4.32
CA ASN A 91 11.50 3.58 3.94
C ASN A 91 11.09 2.49 2.95
N ILE A 92 9.85 2.01 3.02
CA ILE A 92 9.35 0.92 2.19
C ILE A 92 8.55 1.48 1.00
N TYR A 93 7.54 2.31 1.26
CA TYR A 93 6.69 2.86 0.20
C TYR A 93 7.28 4.10 -0.45
N LYS A 94 8.35 4.70 0.11
CA LYS A 94 8.93 5.96 -0.38
C LYS A 94 7.94 7.12 -0.37
N ILE A 95 6.90 7.03 0.44
CA ILE A 95 5.97 8.13 0.68
C ILE A 95 6.56 8.95 1.85
N PRO A 96 6.95 10.22 1.66
CA PRO A 96 7.81 10.95 2.59
C PRO A 96 7.30 11.07 4.04
N GLY A 97 5.99 10.90 4.24
CA GLY A 97 5.29 11.38 5.42
C GLY A 97 5.05 12.88 5.25
N GLY A 98 3.80 13.33 5.43
CA GLY A 98 3.49 14.76 5.39
C GLY A 98 4.46 15.55 6.27
N ILE A 99 4.74 16.80 5.89
CA ILE A 99 5.68 17.68 6.61
C ILE A 99 5.38 17.59 8.11
N ASP A 100 6.40 17.21 8.91
CA ASP A 100 6.34 17.17 10.36
C ASP A 100 5.50 18.36 10.85
N LYS A 101 4.35 18.09 11.46
CA LYS A 101 3.65 19.13 12.23
C LYS A 101 4.50 19.38 13.46
N GLU A 102 5.46 20.29 13.33
CA GLU A 102 6.15 20.93 14.46
C GLU A 102 5.16 21.51 15.48
#